data_AF-A0A151AYV0-F1
#
_entry.id   AF-A0A151AYV0-F1
#
_cell.length_a   1.000
_cell.length_b   1.000
_cell.length_c   1.000
_cell.angle_alpha   90.00
_cell.angle_beta   90.00
_cell.angle_gamma   90.00
#
_symmetry.space_group_name_H-M   'P 1'
#
loop_
_entity.id
_entity.type
_entity.pdbx_description
1 polymer ?
#
loop_
_entity_poly.entity_id
_entity_poly.type
_entity_poly.pdbx_seq_one_letter_code
_entity_poly.pdbx_strand_id
1 'polypeptide(L)' 'MVALEALEQGSPTAAYNLGSGRGYSVLEVIKAAEKVMGKKVPYRISPWRLGDQAVLVAALRKPW' A
#
# COMPACT_ATOMS: atom_id res chain seq x y z
N MET A 1 7.64 -11.89 -13.13
CA MET A 1 6.44 -11.05 -12.87
C MET A 1 5.23 -11.96 -12.86
N VAL A 2 4.74 -12.36 -11.68
CA VAL A 2 3.77 -13.47 -11.52
C VAL A 2 2.48 -13.29 -12.35
N ALA A 3 1.95 -12.08 -12.46
CA ALA A 3 0.74 -11.82 -13.25
C ALA A 3 0.97 -11.91 -14.76
N LEU A 4 2.13 -11.48 -15.27
CA LEU A 4 2.47 -11.55 -16.69
C LEU A 4 2.72 -13.00 -17.12
N GLU A 5 3.50 -13.74 -16.32
CA GLU A 5 3.77 -15.16 -16.56
C GLU A 5 2.48 -16.00 -16.57
N ALA A 6 1.52 -15.70 -15.69
CA ALA A 6 0.22 -16.38 -15.69
C ALA A 6 -0.59 -16.13 -16.97
N LEU A 7 -0.56 -14.91 -17.50
CA LEU A 7 -1.22 -14.56 -18.77
C LEU A 7 -0.53 -15.25 -19.96
N GLU A 8 0.80 -15.27 -19.98
CA GLU A 8 1.60 -15.99 -21.00
C GLU A 8 1.31 -17.50 -20.99
N GLN A 9 0.98 -18.06 -19.82
CA GLN A 9 0.57 -19.45 -19.65
C GLN A 9 -0.92 -19.71 -19.95
N GLY A 10 -1.65 -18.72 -20.47
CA GLY A 10 -3.03 -18.88 -20.92
C GLY A 10 -4.09 -18.67 -19.83
N SER A 11 -3.73 -18.07 -18.69
CA SER A 11 -4.73 -17.67 -17.69
C SER A 11 -5.67 -16.60 -18.26
N PRO A 12 -6.95 -16.58 -17.87
CA PRO A 12 -7.86 -15.51 -18.25
C PRO A 12 -7.38 -14.13 -17.80
N THR A 13 -7.73 -13.10 -18.57
CA THR A 13 -7.52 -11.71 -18.17
C THR A 13 -8.20 -11.43 -16.84
N ALA A 14 -7.46 -10.82 -15.91
CA ALA A 14 -7.95 -10.51 -14.58
C ALA A 14 -7.38 -9.20 -14.05
N ALA A 15 -8.16 -8.51 -13.23
CA ALA A 15 -7.70 -7.41 -12.41
C ALA A 15 -7.12 -7.93 -11.09
N TYR A 16 -5.99 -7.34 -10.67
CA TYR A 16 -5.26 -7.66 -9.44
C TYR A 16 -4.94 -6.37 -8.68
N ASN A 17 -5.07 -6.43 -7.34
CA ASN A 17 -4.51 -5.38 -6.49
C ASN A 17 -3.01 -5.58 -6.39
N LEU A 18 -2.22 -4.52 -6.61
CA LEU A 18 -0.77 -4.55 -6.47
C LEU A 18 -0.36 -3.81 -5.20
N GLY A 19 0.38 -4.49 -4.34
CA GLY A 19 0.93 -3.91 -3.13
C GLY A 19 1.74 -4.92 -2.32
N SER A 20 2.32 -4.47 -1.22
CA SER A 20 3.23 -5.25 -0.37
C SER A 20 2.55 -6.29 0.51
N GLY A 21 1.21 -6.37 0.53
CA GLY A 21 0.48 -7.22 1.49
C GLY A 21 0.42 -6.69 2.92
N ARG A 22 1.20 -5.65 3.22
CA ARG A 22 1.32 -5.04 4.54
C ARG A 22 1.05 -3.54 4.46
N GLY A 23 0.11 -3.07 5.27
CA GLY A 23 -0.14 -1.64 5.47
C GLY A 23 0.88 -1.01 6.41
N TYR A 24 1.06 0.30 6.26
CA TYR A 24 1.79 1.15 7.19
C TYR A 24 0.93 2.35 7.53
N SER A 25 0.92 2.73 8.79
CA SER A 25 0.27 3.96 9.24
C SER A 25 1.02 5.19 8.74
N VAL A 26 0.32 6.33 8.70
CA VAL A 26 0.92 7.64 8.37
C VAL A 26 2.11 7.95 9.29
N LEU A 27 2.00 7.62 10.58
CA LEU A 27 3.07 7.87 11.55
C LEU A 27 4.30 6.97 11.34
N GLU A 28 4.13 5.73 10.87
CA GLU A 28 5.26 4.86 10.51
C GLU A 28 6.02 5.41 9.30
N VAL A 29 5.30 5.92 8.29
CA VAL A 29 5.91 6.57 7.12
C VAL A 29 6.70 7.80 7.53
N ILE A 30 6.12 8.66 8.39
CA ILE A 30 6.81 9.84 8.93
C ILE A 30 8.09 9.42 9.67
N LYS A 31 8.02 8.44 10.58
CA LYS A 31 9.19 7.95 11.32
C LYS A 31 10.27 7.37 10.40
N ALA A 32 9.89 6.63 9.36
CA ALA A 32 10.83 6.10 8.39
C ALA A 32 11.54 7.23 7.62
N ALA A 33 10.78 8.24 7.19
CA ALA A 33 11.34 9.42 6.53
C ALA A 33 12.30 10.20 7.44
N GLU A 34 11.94 10.43 8.71
CA GLU A 34 12.81 11.09 9.70
C GLU A 34 14.13 10.33 9.88
N LYS A 35 14.07 8.99 9.94
CA LYS A 35 15.26 8.13 10.08
C LYS A 35 16.20 8.25 8.89
N VAL A 36 15.67 8.27 7.66
CA VAL A 36 16.48 8.39 6.44
C VAL A 36 17.06 9.79 6.27
N MET A 37 16.29 10.82 6.61
CA MET A 37 16.72 12.21 6.44
C MET A 37 17.57 12.75 7.60
N GLY A 38 17.56 12.09 8.75
CA GLY A 38 18.26 12.54 9.96
C GLY A 38 17.68 13.82 10.59
N LYS A 39 16.44 14.21 10.22
CA LYS A 39 15.78 15.42 10.73
C LYS A 39 14.28 15.20 10.92
N LYS A 40 13.67 16.03 11.76
CA LYS A 40 12.23 15.97 12.06
C LYS A 40 11.36 16.42 10.88
N VAL A 41 10.24 15.74 10.69
CA VAL A 41 9.21 16.11 9.72
C VAL A 41 8.11 16.88 10.46
N PRO A 42 7.89 18.17 10.13
CA PRO A 42 6.82 18.94 10.77
C PRO A 42 5.45 18.46 10.28
N TYR A 43 4.55 18.15 11.20
CA TYR A 43 3.16 17.83 10.91
C TYR A 43 2.24 18.29 12.06
N ARG A 44 0.94 18.38 11.78
CA ARG A 44 -0.10 18.59 12.78
C ARG A 44 -1.21 17.57 12.59
N ILE A 45 -1.85 17.15 13.67
CA ILE A 45 -3.04 16.31 13.59
C ILE A 45 -4.21 17.18 13.10
N SER A 46 -4.96 16.66 12.13
CA SER A 46 -6.17 17.29 11.59
C SER A 46 -7.33 16.31 11.63
N PRO A 47 -8.58 16.78 11.48
CA PRO A 47 -9.73 15.91 11.28
C PRO A 47 -9.52 14.96 10.08
N TRP A 48 -10.27 13.86 10.08
CA TRP A 48 -10.32 12.93 8.96
C TRP A 48 -10.79 13.63 7.69
N ARG A 49 -10.19 13.26 6.56
CA ARG A 49 -10.70 13.68 5.26
C ARG A 49 -11.95 12.86 4.94
N LEU A 50 -13.00 13.52 4.50
CA LEU A 50 -14.23 12.84 4.11
C LEU A 50 -13.92 11.85 2.98
N GLY A 51 -14.28 10.58 3.16
CA GLY A 51 -14.04 9.52 2.18
C GLY A 51 -12.77 8.69 2.42
N ASP A 52 -11.88 9.08 3.33
CA ASP A 52 -10.70 8.27 3.66
C ASP A 52 -11.10 7.04 4.48
N GLN A 53 -10.65 5.86 4.03
CA GLN A 53 -10.75 4.63 4.80
C GLN A 53 -9.64 4.54 5.84
N ALA A 54 -9.92 3.93 7.00
CA ALA A 54 -8.93 3.80 8.06
C ALA A 54 -7.76 2.87 7.70
N VAL A 55 -8.03 1.81 6.93
CA VAL A 55 -7.03 0.84 6.46
C VAL A 55 -7.42 0.34 5.07
N LEU A 56 -6.47 0.36 4.13
CA LEU A 56 -6.62 -0.22 2.80
C LEU A 56 -5.30 -0.87 2.38
N VAL A 57 -5.28 -2.20 2.26
CA VAL A 57 -4.08 -2.97 1.95
C VAL A 57 -4.39 -3.96 0.83
N ALA A 58 -3.54 -4.00 -0.20
CA ALA A 58 -3.65 -4.98 -1.26
C ALA A 58 -3.41 -6.39 -0.71
N ALA A 59 -4.34 -7.32 -0.96
CA ALA A 59 -4.12 -8.73 -0.67
C ALA A 59 -3.08 -9.31 -1.66
N LEU A 60 -2.15 -10.13 -1.16
CA LEU A 60 -1.12 -10.79 -1.99
C LEU A 60 -1.68 -11.94 -2.84
N ARG A 61 -2.90 -12.38 -2.53
CA ARG A 61 -3.63 -13.37 -3.31
C ARG A 61 -5.03 -12.85 -3.59
N LYS A 62 -5.50 -13.14 -4.80
CA LYS A 62 -6.89 -12.95 -5.17
C LYS A 62 -7.70 -14.09 -4.53
N PRO A 63 -8.69 -13.80 -3.67
CA PRO A 63 -9.36 -14.83 -2.88
C PRO A 63 -10.49 -15.58 -3.62
N TRP A 64 -10.69 -15.33 -4.92
CA TRP A 64 -11.71 -15.98 -5.76
C TRP A 64 -11.19 -16.18 -7.17
#